data_AF-A0A7K2Q9K2-F1
#
_entry.id   AF-A0A7K2Q9K2-F1
#
_cell.length_a   1.000
_cell.length_b   1.000
_cell.length_c   1.000
_cell.angle_alpha   90.00
_cell.angle_beta   90.00
_cell.angle_gamma   90.00
#
_symmetry.space_group_name_H-M   'P 1'
#
loop_
_entity.id
_entity.type
_entity.pdbx_description
1 polymer ?
#
loop_
_entity_poly.entity_id
_entity_poly.type
_entity_poly.pdbx_seq_one_letter_code
_entity_poly.pdbx_strand_id
1 'polypeptide(L)'
;NTMVDQLSSFADEVTRVAREVGSEGRLGGQAEVPGVAGVWRDLTDSVNFMAGNLTDQVRNIAQVTTAVAKGDLSQKIAVDARGEILELKNTINTMV
;
A
#
# COMPACT_ATOMS: atom_id res chain seq x y z
N ASN A 1 -1.91 29.20 14.04
CA ASN A 1 -3.21 29.48 13.35
C ASN A 1 -3.64 28.14 12.83
N THR A 2 -4.82 27.66 13.24
CA THR A 2 -5.23 26.24 13.19
C THR A 2 -5.02 25.57 11.82
N MET A 3 -5.18 26.29 10.71
CA MET A 3 -4.90 25.76 9.37
C MET A 3 -3.42 25.39 9.13
N VAL A 4 -2.47 26.17 9.67
CA VAL A 4 -1.04 25.88 9.55
C VAL A 4 -0.67 24.64 10.36
N ASP A 5 -1.26 24.51 11.56
CA ASP A 5 -1.00 23.38 12.44
C ASP A 5 -1.54 22.06 11.84
N GLN A 6 -2.72 22.12 11.18
CA GLN A 6 -3.28 21.01 10.40
C GLN A 6 -2.42 20.64 9.19
N LEU A 7 -1.87 21.63 8.48
CA LEU A 7 -0.99 21.39 7.34
C LEU A 7 0.30 20.69 7.75
N SER A 8 0.94 21.17 8.84
CA SER A 8 2.14 20.55 9.37
C SER A 8 1.88 19.11 9.81
N SER A 9 0.79 18.86 10.55
CA SER A 9 0.43 17.51 10.97
C SER A 9 0.14 16.57 9.78
N PHE A 10 -0.50 17.08 8.72
CA PHE A 10 -0.73 16.30 7.51
C PHE A 10 0.57 15.96 6.78
N ALA A 11 1.45 16.95 6.62
CA ALA A 11 2.73 16.77 5.92
C ALA A 11 3.62 15.75 6.65
N ASP A 12 3.64 15.78 7.98
CA ASP A 12 4.39 14.85 8.81
C ASP A 12 3.86 13.41 8.63
N GLU A 13 2.53 13.23 8.69
CA GLU A 13 1.90 11.91 8.55
C GLU A 13 2.08 11.30 7.17
N VAL A 14 1.89 12.08 6.10
CA VAL A 14 2.10 11.60 4.73
C VAL A 14 3.56 11.24 4.51
N THR A 15 4.49 12.05 5.03
CA THR A 15 5.93 11.78 4.94
C THR A 15 6.28 10.48 5.67
N ARG A 16 5.69 10.24 6.85
CA ARG A 16 5.86 9.02 7.63
C ARG A 16 5.37 7.80 6.84
N VAL A 17 4.14 7.84 6.33
CA VAL A 17 3.55 6.72 5.56
C VAL A 17 4.35 6.42 4.30
N ALA A 18 4.76 7.45 3.57
CA ALA A 18 5.58 7.29 2.36
C ALA A 18 6.92 6.61 2.68
N ARG A 19 7.56 6.98 3.79
CA ARG A 19 8.80 6.36 4.24
C ARG A 19 8.57 4.91 4.68
N GLU A 20 7.56 4.65 5.51
CA GLU A 20 7.27 3.31 6.03
C GLU A 20 6.93 2.33 4.91
N VAL A 21 5.96 2.67 4.06
CA VAL A 21 5.46 1.78 3.00
C VAL A 21 6.44 1.73 1.83
N GLY A 22 7.00 2.88 1.43
CA GLY A 22 7.82 2.98 0.22
C GLY A 22 9.29 2.67 0.42
N SER A 23 9.88 3.01 1.56
CA SER A 23 11.33 2.83 1.80
C SER A 23 11.64 1.71 2.79
N GLU A 24 10.88 1.61 3.87
CA GLU A 24 11.14 0.61 4.92
C GLU A 24 10.42 -0.72 4.66
N GLY A 25 9.52 -0.77 3.67
CA GLY A 25 8.73 -1.96 3.34
C GLY A 25 7.74 -2.36 4.44
N ARG A 26 7.44 -1.46 5.38
CA ARG A 26 6.46 -1.64 6.45
C ARG A 26 5.07 -1.43 5.89
N LEU A 27 4.51 -2.50 5.35
CA LEU A 27 3.19 -2.50 4.74
C LEU A 27 2.07 -2.36 5.79
N GLY A 28 1.01 -1.62 5.45
CA GLY A 28 -0.16 -1.39 6.31
C GLY A 28 -0.13 -0.08 7.11
N GLY A 29 0.89 0.76 6.93
CA GLY A 29 0.90 2.11 7.50
C GLY A 29 -0.20 2.98 6.87
N GLN A 30 -0.93 3.70 7.73
CA GLN A 30 -1.96 4.67 7.34
C GLN A 30 -1.68 6.00 8.05
N ALA A 31 -2.00 7.10 7.38
CA ALA A 31 -1.93 8.45 7.90
C ALA A 31 -3.19 8.74 8.71
N GLU A 32 -3.01 9.24 9.93
CA GLU A 32 -4.11 9.66 10.80
C GLU A 32 -3.91 11.13 11.18
N VAL A 33 -4.73 12.02 10.62
CA VAL A 33 -4.59 13.46 10.84
C VAL A 33 -5.85 13.98 11.55
N PRO A 34 -5.81 14.25 12.86
CA PRO A 34 -6.98 14.70 13.61
C PRO A 34 -7.51 16.05 13.10
N GLY A 35 -8.83 16.16 12.96
CA GLY A 35 -9.49 17.44 12.66
C GLY A 35 -9.36 17.92 11.20
N VAL A 36 -8.86 17.10 10.27
CA VAL A 36 -8.88 17.42 8.84
C VAL A 36 -10.29 17.30 8.26
N ALA A 37 -10.64 18.25 7.40
CA ALA A 37 -11.90 18.27 6.67
C ALA A 37 -11.69 18.82 5.25
N GLY A 38 -12.67 18.58 4.38
CA GLY A 38 -12.60 18.98 2.96
C GLY A 38 -11.38 18.36 2.26
N VAL A 39 -10.69 19.17 1.47
CA VAL A 39 -9.57 18.73 0.61
C VAL A 39 -8.50 17.95 1.38
N TRP A 40 -8.21 18.32 2.63
CA TRP A 40 -7.18 17.64 3.43
C TRP A 40 -7.58 16.21 3.80
N ARG A 41 -8.86 16.00 4.13
CA ARG A 41 -9.39 14.66 4.37
C ARG A 41 -9.34 13.83 3.09
N ASP A 42 -9.76 14.40 1.97
CA ASP A 42 -9.76 13.70 0.68
C ASP A 42 -8.34 13.27 0.28
N LEU A 43 -7.34 14.11 0.57
CA LEU A 43 -5.93 13.77 0.35
C LEU A 43 -5.42 12.66 1.30
N THR A 44 -5.75 12.73 2.59
CA THR A 44 -5.40 11.67 3.57
C THR A 44 -6.02 10.34 3.14
N ASP A 45 -7.30 10.34 2.78
CA ASP A 45 -8.03 9.15 2.33
C ASP A 45 -7.42 8.60 1.03
N SER A 46 -6.99 9.46 0.11
CA SER A 46 -6.31 9.05 -1.13
C SER A 46 -4.95 8.39 -0.87
N VAL A 47 -4.14 8.95 0.02
CA VAL A 47 -2.85 8.36 0.43
C VAL A 47 -3.06 7.02 1.10
N ASN A 48 -4.03 6.92 2.01
CA ASN A 48 -4.38 5.68 2.70
C ASN A 48 -4.89 4.61 1.74
N PHE A 49 -5.70 4.99 0.76
CA PHE A 49 -6.18 4.07 -0.27
C PHE A 49 -5.04 3.53 -1.13
N MET A 50 -4.11 4.38 -1.55
CA MET A 50 -2.91 3.97 -2.29
C MET A 50 -2.04 3.01 -1.46
N ALA A 51 -1.73 3.38 -0.21
CA ALA A 51 -0.90 2.58 0.69
C ALA A 51 -1.55 1.21 1.01
N GLY A 52 -2.87 1.19 1.19
CA GLY A 52 -3.65 -0.04 1.40
C GLY A 52 -3.61 -0.96 0.19
N ASN A 53 -3.90 -0.44 -1.01
CA ASN A 53 -3.87 -1.25 -2.23
C ASN A 53 -2.49 -1.85 -2.49
N LEU A 54 -1.41 -1.07 -2.34
CA LEU A 54 -0.04 -1.57 -2.51
C LEU A 54 0.31 -2.62 -1.45
N THR A 55 -0.10 -2.41 -0.19
CA THR A 55 0.09 -3.37 0.89
C THR A 55 -0.56 -4.72 0.57
N ASP A 56 -1.81 -4.72 0.14
CA ASP A 56 -2.55 -5.94 -0.15
C ASP A 56 -1.98 -6.66 -1.36
N GLN A 57 -1.62 -5.92 -2.41
CA GLN A 57 -0.99 -6.46 -3.61
C GLN A 57 0.36 -7.12 -3.30
N VAL A 58 1.25 -6.42 -2.59
CA VAL A 58 2.59 -6.93 -2.27
C VAL A 58 2.52 -8.11 -1.30
N ARG A 59 1.65 -8.09 -0.29
CA ARG A 59 1.50 -9.23 0.65
C ARG A 59 1.01 -10.49 -0.06
N ASN A 60 0.02 -10.38 -0.95
CA ASN A 60 -0.47 -11.52 -1.73
C ASN A 60 0.64 -12.10 -2.62
N ILE A 61 1.39 -11.24 -3.31
CA ILE A 61 2.54 -11.64 -4.14
C ILE A 61 3.59 -12.38 -3.29
N ALA A 62 3.96 -11.83 -2.13
CA ALA A 62 4.94 -12.43 -1.23
C ALA A 62 4.48 -13.81 -0.72
N GLN A 63 3.21 -13.96 -0.38
CA GLN A 63 2.64 -15.24 0.08
C GLN A 63 2.74 -16.31 -1.01
N VAL A 64 2.29 -16.01 -2.24
CA VAL A 64 2.32 -16.98 -3.35
C VAL A 64 3.76 -17.30 -3.74
N THR A 65 4.63 -16.30 -3.86
CA THR A 65 6.06 -16.52 -4.16
C THR A 65 6.73 -17.41 -3.11
N THR A 66 6.37 -17.24 -1.83
CA THR A 66 6.87 -18.10 -0.74
C THR A 66 6.35 -19.54 -0.86
N ALA A 67 5.09 -19.73 -1.26
CA ALA A 67 4.51 -21.06 -1.48
C ALA A 67 5.22 -21.78 -2.64
N VAL A 68 5.43 -21.08 -3.76
CA VAL A 68 6.18 -21.58 -4.92
C VAL A 68 7.60 -21.98 -4.54
N ALA A 69 8.30 -21.14 -3.77
CA ALA A 69 9.64 -21.45 -3.29
C ALA A 69 9.70 -22.69 -2.37
N LYS A 70 8.58 -23.04 -1.72
CA LYS A 70 8.42 -24.25 -0.90
C LYS A 70 7.91 -25.46 -1.71
N GLY A 71 7.71 -25.30 -3.02
CA GLY A 71 7.25 -26.36 -3.91
C GLY A 71 5.73 -26.49 -4.05
N ASP A 72 4.95 -25.59 -3.46
CA ASP A 72 3.49 -25.56 -3.63
C ASP A 72 3.11 -24.69 -4.83
N LEU A 73 2.94 -25.35 -5.98
CA LEU A 73 2.50 -24.73 -7.23
C LEU A 73 0.97 -24.64 -7.37
N SER A 74 0.21 -24.98 -6.32
CA SER A 74 -1.26 -24.86 -6.38
C SER A 74 -1.75 -23.43 -6.11
N GLN A 75 -0.90 -22.59 -5.52
CA GLN A 75 -1.26 -21.23 -5.10
C GLN A 75 -1.18 -20.23 -6.25
N LYS A 76 -2.22 -19.42 -6.41
CA LYS A 76 -2.27 -18.32 -7.38
C LYS A 76 -2.62 -17.01 -6.70
N ILE A 77 -2.05 -15.91 -7.21
CA ILE A 77 -2.40 -14.57 -6.78
C ILE A 77 -3.81 -14.27 -7.29
N ALA A 78 -4.77 -14.08 -6.38
CA ALA A 78 -6.17 -13.80 -6.72
C ALA A 78 -6.51 -12.30 -6.70
N VAL A 79 -5.76 -11.48 -5.95
CA VAL A 79 -6.08 -10.06 -5.73
C VAL A 79 -6.12 -9.26 -7.04
N ASP A 80 -7.02 -8.28 -7.10
CA ASP A 80 -7.12 -7.37 -8.24
C ASP A 80 -5.90 -6.46 -8.34
N ALA A 81 -5.33 -6.42 -9.55
CA ALA A 81 -4.14 -5.66 -9.87
C ALA A 81 -4.31 -4.99 -11.23
N ARG A 82 -3.62 -3.86 -11.42
CA ARG A 82 -3.59 -3.11 -12.68
C ARG A 82 -2.15 -2.63 -12.94
N GLY A 83 -1.86 -2.28 -14.19
CA GLY A 83 -0.55 -1.78 -14.58
C GLY A 83 0.58 -2.79 -14.30
N GLU A 84 1.71 -2.30 -13.80
CA GLU A 84 2.91 -3.10 -13.52
C GLU A 84 2.67 -4.23 -12.51
N ILE A 85 1.78 -4.03 -11.54
CA ILE A 85 1.43 -5.07 -10.56
C ILE A 85 0.65 -6.22 -11.21
N LEU A 86 -0.17 -5.93 -12.24
CA LEU A 86 -0.87 -6.98 -12.99
C LEU A 86 0.10 -7.83 -13.81
N GLU A 87 1.09 -7.20 -14.43
CA GLU A 87 2.14 -7.89 -15.17
C GLU A 87 2.95 -8.80 -14.23
N LEU A 88 3.31 -8.30 -13.05
CA LEU A 88 3.98 -9.09 -12.01
C LEU A 88 3.11 -10.27 -11.54
N LYS A 89 1.83 -10.04 -11.25
CA LYS A 89 0.85 -11.07 -10.90
C LYS A 89 0.79 -12.18 -11.96
N ASN A 90 0.70 -11.81 -13.23
CA ASN A 90 0.60 -12.76 -14.34
C ASN A 90 1.89 -13.57 -14.52
N THR A 91 3.04 -12.91 -14.40
CA THR A 91 4.35 -13.55 -14.47
C THR A 91 4.47 -14.63 -13.39
N ILE A 92 4.11 -14.30 -12.14
CA ILE A 92 4.15 -15.26 -11.03
C ILE A 92 3.15 -16.39 -11.23
N ASN A 93 1.92 -16.08 -11.64
CA ASN A 93 0.89 -17.07 -11.89
C ASN A 93 1.20 -18.01 -13.08
N THR A 94 2.21 -17.70 -13.89
CA THR A 94 2.70 -18.57 -14.98
C THR A 94 3.74 -19.58 -14.48
N MET A 95 4.38 -19.32 -13.34
CA MET A 95 5.33 -20.26 -12.71
C MET A 95 4.64 -21.45 -12.03
N VAL A 96 3.32 -21.39 -11.86
CA VAL A 96 2.48 -22.33 -11.10
C VAL A 96 1.46 -23.07 -11.96
#